data_AF-A0A7C5NQF0-F1
#
_entry.id   AF-A0A7C5NQF0-F1
#
_cell.length_a   1.000
_cell.length_b   1.000
_cell.length_c   1.000
_cell.angle_alpha   90.00
_cell.angle_beta   90.00
_cell.angle_gamma   90.00
#
_symmetry.space_group_name_H-M   'P 1'
#
loop_
_entity.id
_entity.type
_entity.pdbx_description
1 polymer ?
#
loop_
_entity_poly.entity_id
_entity_poly.type
_entity_poly.pdbx_seq_one_letter_code
_entity_poly.pdbx_strand_id
1 'polypeptide(L)'
;MKNIFKIFVLSTMILSFVACNLDLVNPNAATEEQVLKTKDGLFGLTVGMENLYATSALGSAINTVAVTTREAAAVTTYSSLEGLEDGGAELSGDNERVSRTFSRTHRVKGMAEDIIANLESADLGDDTKAGLFATANLYRAMCLGILAQDWEQVAILNDRDGNATFSPRMDAFNEAISILKASIDRVNSAGVSDEFAASFMPKEELLNKLNAYLARYELFAGNYQGAIDAANNVDKTKGYFFSYDTENKNPEYVLFIEDLVELAPRDNFGLPASLPVDANDGRLAFYFAPVDTLSLSGLPVDALVAPFFITPDAPIPFYNP
;
A
#
# COMPACT_ATOMS: atom_id res chain seq x y z
N MET A 1 7.26 -0.87 62.37
CA MET A 1 6.87 -0.15 61.13
C MET A 1 7.76 -0.45 59.93
N LYS A 2 9.11 -0.38 60.02
CA LYS A 2 10.02 -0.70 58.89
C LYS A 2 9.88 -2.12 58.28
N ASN A 3 9.53 -3.13 59.09
CA ASN A 3 9.40 -4.52 58.59
C ASN A 3 8.03 -4.79 57.94
N ILE A 4 6.98 -4.06 58.33
CA ILE A 4 5.65 -4.15 57.72
C ILE A 4 5.66 -3.48 56.33
N PHE A 5 6.37 -2.36 56.19
CA PHE A 5 6.54 -1.68 54.90
C PHE A 5 7.30 -2.55 53.88
N LYS A 6 8.30 -3.32 54.31
CA LYS A 6 9.03 -4.25 53.44
C LYS A 6 8.16 -5.43 52.98
N ILE A 7 7.28 -5.95 53.83
CA ILE A 7 6.33 -7.01 53.48
C ILE A 7 5.27 -6.48 52.51
N PHE A 8 4.81 -5.25 52.70
CA PHE A 8 3.84 -4.62 51.80
C PHE A 8 4.44 -4.36 50.40
N VAL A 9 5.66 -3.80 50.33
CA VAL A 9 6.36 -3.58 49.05
C VAL A 9 6.67 -4.89 48.33
N LEU A 10 7.06 -5.96 49.04
CA LEU A 10 7.29 -7.27 48.43
C LEU A 10 5.99 -7.91 47.92
N SER A 11 4.87 -7.72 48.63
CA SER A 11 3.57 -8.26 48.22
C SER A 11 2.95 -7.53 47.02
N THR A 12 3.22 -6.22 46.85
CA THR A 12 2.80 -5.45 45.67
C THR A 12 3.67 -5.76 44.45
N MET A 13 4.96 -6.07 44.65
CA MET A 13 5.89 -6.43 43.56
C MET A 13 5.61 -7.82 42.98
N ILE A 14 5.11 -8.76 43.79
CA ILE A 14 4.71 -10.12 43.32
C ILE A 14 3.42 -10.08 42.49
N LEU A 15 2.53 -9.11 42.73
CA LEU A 15 1.27 -8.93 41.98
C LEU A 15 1.46 -8.20 40.63
N SER A 16 2.67 -7.70 40.33
CA SER A 16 2.97 -6.95 39.11
C SER A 16 3.40 -7.83 37.93
N PHE A 17 3.57 -9.14 38.13
CA PHE A 17 4.07 -10.08 37.11
C PHE A 17 2.99 -11.03 36.54
N VAL A 18 1.73 -10.84 36.88
CA VAL A 18 0.61 -11.49 36.18
C VAL A 18 -0.03 -10.44 35.28
N ALA A 19 0.69 -10.01 34.25
CA ALA A 19 0.01 -9.58 33.04
C ALA A 19 -0.73 -10.82 32.54
N CYS A 20 -2.04 -10.88 32.79
CA CYS A 20 -2.89 -11.88 32.15
C CYS A 20 -2.68 -11.70 30.66
N ASN A 21 -1.97 -12.64 30.02
CA ASN A 21 -2.01 -12.77 28.59
C ASN A 21 -3.47 -13.05 28.26
N LEU A 22 -4.17 -12.06 27.70
CA LEU A 22 -5.59 -12.16 27.39
C LEU A 22 -5.80 -12.93 26.07
N ASP A 23 -4.90 -13.86 25.75
CA ASP A 23 -5.09 -14.94 24.79
C ASP A 23 -6.06 -15.95 25.40
N LEU A 24 -7.32 -15.56 25.48
CA LEU A 24 -8.41 -16.52 25.64
C LEU A 24 -8.50 -17.30 24.34
N VAL A 25 -7.73 -18.38 24.24
CA VAL A 25 -7.87 -19.36 23.16
C VAL A 25 -9.30 -19.87 23.23
N ASN A 26 -10.16 -19.38 22.35
CA ASN A 26 -11.51 -19.91 22.20
C ASN A 26 -11.36 -21.34 21.64
N PRO A 27 -11.62 -22.39 22.44
CA PRO A 27 -11.38 -23.77 22.00
C PRO A 27 -12.32 -24.19 20.85
N ASN A 28 -13.35 -23.37 20.55
CA ASN A 28 -14.28 -23.57 19.44
C ASN A 28 -14.01 -22.65 18.25
N ALA A 29 -13.07 -21.69 18.34
CA ALA A 29 -12.65 -20.89 17.19
C ALA A 29 -11.50 -21.61 16.47
N ALA A 30 -11.53 -21.60 15.14
CA ALA A 30 -10.40 -22.03 14.35
C ALA A 30 -9.19 -21.11 14.64
N THR A 31 -8.01 -21.69 14.85
CA THR A 31 -6.78 -20.91 15.00
C THR A 31 -6.39 -20.28 13.65
N GLU A 32 -5.57 -19.23 13.67
CA GLU A 32 -4.99 -18.63 12.45
C GLU A 32 -4.36 -19.72 11.56
N GLU A 33 -3.56 -20.61 12.17
CA GLU A 33 -2.93 -21.72 11.46
C GLU A 33 -3.94 -22.70 10.83
N GLN A 34 -5.09 -22.92 11.47
CA GLN A 34 -6.16 -23.76 10.91
C GLN A 34 -6.88 -23.06 9.76
N VAL A 35 -7.15 -21.76 9.88
CA VAL A 35 -7.85 -20.99 8.85
C VAL A 35 -6.98 -20.84 7.60
N LEU A 36 -5.70 -20.52 7.76
CA LEU A 36 -4.77 -20.32 6.64
C LEU A 36 -4.48 -21.58 5.82
N LYS A 37 -4.84 -22.77 6.33
CA LYS A 37 -4.73 -24.05 5.61
C LYS A 37 -6.00 -24.42 4.86
N THR A 38 -7.05 -23.61 4.94
CA THR A 38 -8.31 -23.83 4.24
C THR A 38 -8.42 -22.93 3.02
N LYS A 39 -9.14 -23.41 2.01
CA LYS A 39 -9.51 -22.62 0.84
C LYS A 39 -10.22 -21.32 1.23
N ASP A 40 -11.27 -21.41 2.04
CA ASP A 40 -12.07 -20.24 2.44
C ASP A 40 -11.23 -19.23 3.22
N GLY A 41 -10.32 -19.69 4.07
CA GLY A 41 -9.39 -18.83 4.78
C GLY A 41 -8.41 -18.10 3.86
N LEU A 42 -7.82 -18.80 2.88
CA LEU A 42 -6.92 -18.17 1.90
C LEU A 42 -7.66 -17.20 0.97
N PHE A 43 -8.88 -17.54 0.54
CA PHE A 43 -9.70 -16.63 -0.26
C PHE A 43 -10.08 -15.38 0.54
N GLY A 44 -10.56 -15.56 1.77
CA GLY A 44 -10.91 -14.47 2.66
C GLY A 44 -9.72 -13.55 2.99
N LEU A 45 -8.55 -14.14 3.24
CA LEU A 45 -7.32 -13.36 3.47
C LEU A 45 -6.92 -12.57 2.22
N THR A 46 -7.07 -13.16 1.02
CA THR A 46 -6.78 -12.48 -0.24
C THR A 46 -7.70 -11.28 -0.45
N VAL A 47 -9.02 -11.43 -0.27
CA VAL A 47 -9.99 -10.31 -0.34
C VAL A 47 -9.64 -9.22 0.68
N GLY A 48 -9.32 -9.63 1.92
CA GLY A 48 -8.92 -8.69 2.97
C GLY A 48 -7.63 -7.93 2.64
N MET A 49 -6.67 -8.59 1.99
CA MET A 49 -5.42 -7.96 1.54
C MET A 49 -5.67 -6.92 0.46
N GLU A 50 -6.48 -7.25 -0.55
CA GLU A 50 -6.84 -6.31 -1.63
C GLU A 50 -7.55 -5.07 -1.09
N ASN A 51 -8.53 -5.28 -0.22
CA ASN A 51 -9.30 -4.20 0.41
C ASN A 51 -8.42 -3.34 1.33
N LEU A 52 -7.58 -3.95 2.18
CA LEU A 52 -6.69 -3.22 3.08
C LEU A 52 -5.65 -2.40 2.31
N TYR A 53 -5.14 -2.92 1.19
CA TYR A 53 -4.25 -2.15 0.33
C TYR A 53 -4.97 -0.92 -0.23
N ALA A 54 -6.13 -1.10 -0.86
CA ALA A 54 -6.86 -0.04 -1.54
C ALA A 54 -7.30 1.07 -0.57
N THR A 55 -7.80 0.71 0.61
CA THR A 55 -8.37 1.66 1.59
C THR A 55 -7.34 2.22 2.57
N SER A 56 -6.13 1.66 2.64
CA SER A 56 -5.15 2.04 3.66
C SER A 56 -3.75 2.32 3.10
N ALA A 57 -3.08 1.30 2.56
CA ALA A 57 -1.69 1.43 2.13
C ALA A 57 -1.55 2.37 0.92
N LEU A 58 -2.46 2.25 -0.05
CA LEU A 58 -2.48 3.07 -1.25
C LEU A 58 -2.62 4.55 -0.90
N GLY A 59 -3.57 4.90 -0.03
CA GLY A 59 -3.80 6.28 0.32
C GLY A 59 -2.58 6.93 0.98
N SER A 60 -1.97 6.22 1.94
CA SER A 60 -0.72 6.65 2.57
C SER A 60 0.43 6.84 1.57
N ALA A 61 0.55 5.94 0.58
CA ALA A 61 1.57 6.02 -0.45
C ALA A 61 1.35 7.19 -1.43
N ILE A 62 0.09 7.59 -1.67
CA ILE A 62 -0.23 8.76 -2.49
C ILE A 62 0.01 10.04 -1.70
N ASN A 63 -0.63 10.20 -0.53
CA ASN A 63 -0.64 11.47 0.19
C ASN A 63 0.73 11.88 0.75
N THR A 64 1.52 10.94 1.28
CA THR A 64 2.81 11.26 1.91
C THR A 64 3.81 11.67 0.83
N VAL A 65 3.77 10.99 -0.31
CA VAL A 65 4.60 11.33 -1.47
C VAL A 65 4.15 12.65 -2.09
N ALA A 66 2.84 12.89 -2.23
CA ALA A 66 2.33 14.15 -2.79
C ALA A 66 2.81 15.38 -1.99
N VAL A 67 2.85 15.29 -0.66
CA VAL A 67 3.39 16.38 0.19
C VAL A 67 4.91 16.51 0.03
N THR A 68 5.66 15.41 0.13
CA THR A 68 7.14 15.47 0.10
C THR A 68 7.71 15.82 -1.28
N THR A 69 6.99 15.51 -2.35
CA THR A 69 7.31 15.94 -3.73
C THR A 69 6.77 17.33 -4.08
N ARG A 70 6.03 17.96 -3.16
CA ARG A 70 5.36 19.27 -3.32
C ARG A 70 4.24 19.29 -4.35
N GLU A 71 3.68 18.16 -4.75
CA GLU A 71 2.49 18.10 -5.61
C GLU A 71 1.19 18.49 -4.86
N ALA A 72 1.18 18.30 -3.54
CA ALA A 72 0.11 18.75 -2.65
C ALA A 72 0.68 19.60 -1.50
N ALA A 73 -0.17 20.46 -0.93
CA ALA A 73 0.15 21.28 0.23
C ALA A 73 -0.84 21.07 1.37
N ALA A 74 -0.36 21.22 2.60
CA ALA A 74 -1.17 21.14 3.80
C ALA A 74 -2.04 22.38 3.97
N VAL A 75 -3.34 22.17 4.17
CA VAL A 75 -4.32 23.23 4.45
C VAL A 75 -4.84 23.16 5.89
N THR A 76 -4.29 22.25 6.70
CA THR A 76 -4.62 22.07 8.12
C THR A 76 -3.38 22.19 9.01
N THR A 77 -3.56 22.59 10.27
CA THR A 77 -2.46 22.86 11.21
C THR A 77 -1.95 21.59 11.90
N TYR A 78 -1.99 20.45 11.21
CA TYR A 78 -1.46 19.21 11.76
C TYR A 78 0.06 19.20 11.66
N SER A 79 0.73 19.10 12.81
CA SER A 79 2.20 19.07 12.87
C SER A 79 2.82 17.90 12.09
N SER A 80 2.08 16.81 11.88
CA SER A 80 2.54 15.70 11.04
C SER A 80 2.60 16.06 9.55
N LEU A 81 1.73 16.94 9.07
CA LEU A 81 1.78 17.46 7.69
C LEU A 81 2.78 18.60 7.55
N GLU A 82 2.84 19.53 8.51
CA GLU A 82 3.83 20.61 8.55
C GLU A 82 5.26 20.06 8.49
N GLY A 83 5.59 19.08 9.34
CA GLY A 83 6.90 18.44 9.32
C GLY A 83 7.21 17.66 8.03
N LEU A 84 6.19 17.17 7.31
CA LEU A 84 6.38 16.56 5.98
C LEU A 84 6.67 17.62 4.90
N GLU A 85 5.98 18.76 4.93
CA GLU A 85 6.19 19.86 3.99
C GLU A 85 7.57 20.51 4.14
N ASP A 86 8.02 20.68 5.39
CA ASP A 86 9.32 21.27 5.71
C ASP A 86 10.47 20.29 5.43
N GLY A 87 10.28 19.01 5.78
CA GLY A 87 11.28 17.96 5.56
C GLY A 87 12.56 18.16 6.38
N GLY A 88 13.65 17.51 5.95
CA GLY A 88 14.98 17.70 6.52
C GLY A 88 15.03 17.43 8.04
N ALA A 89 15.53 18.41 8.80
CA ALA A 89 15.66 18.30 10.26
C ALA A 89 14.33 18.45 11.01
N GLU A 90 13.31 19.02 10.38
CA GLU A 90 11.97 19.23 10.96
C GLU A 90 11.10 17.96 10.86
N LEU A 91 11.45 17.04 9.95
CA LEU A 91 10.80 15.75 9.84
C LEU A 91 11.29 14.79 10.93
N SER A 92 10.54 14.71 12.03
CA SER A 92 10.78 13.76 13.11
C SER A 92 10.66 12.30 12.63
N GLY A 93 11.49 11.41 13.17
CA GLY A 93 11.36 9.96 12.97
C GLY A 93 10.04 9.38 13.51
N ASP A 94 9.40 10.08 14.45
CA ASP A 94 8.10 9.71 15.01
C ASP A 94 6.93 10.37 14.24
N ASN A 95 7.18 10.93 13.05
CA ASN A 95 6.12 11.52 12.24
C ASN A 95 5.03 10.47 11.93
N GLU A 96 3.80 10.82 12.28
CA GLU A 96 2.66 9.91 12.21
C GLU A 96 2.34 9.48 10.77
N ARG A 97 2.54 10.34 9.76
CA ARG A 97 2.30 10.01 8.35
C ARG A 97 3.34 9.00 7.85
N VAL A 98 4.62 9.24 8.15
CA VAL A 98 5.72 8.31 7.84
C VAL A 98 5.49 6.94 8.49
N SER A 99 5.16 6.94 9.78
CA SER A 99 4.89 5.71 10.55
C SER A 99 3.67 4.96 10.03
N ARG A 100 2.61 5.66 9.59
CA ARG A 100 1.43 5.05 8.96
C ARG A 100 1.77 4.42 7.62
N THR A 101 2.52 5.10 6.75
CA THR A 101 2.94 4.55 5.46
C THR A 101 3.75 3.28 5.64
N PHE A 102 4.72 3.29 6.58
CA PHE A 102 5.53 2.12 6.88
C PHE A 102 4.67 0.95 7.39
N SER A 103 3.90 1.17 8.46
CA SER A 103 3.14 0.11 9.13
C SER A 103 2.02 -0.47 8.26
N ARG A 104 1.27 0.36 7.53
CA ARG A 104 0.19 -0.08 6.63
C ARG A 104 0.73 -0.92 5.48
N THR A 105 1.85 -0.49 4.88
CA THR A 105 2.49 -1.22 3.78
C THR A 105 3.06 -2.55 4.25
N HIS A 106 3.71 -2.59 5.41
CA HIS A 106 4.20 -3.84 6.00
C HIS A 106 3.07 -4.80 6.38
N ARG A 107 1.91 -4.30 6.82
CA ARG A 107 0.75 -5.12 7.15
C ARG A 107 0.19 -5.84 5.92
N VAL A 108 -0.02 -5.14 4.81
CA VAL A 108 -0.47 -5.78 3.56
C VAL A 108 0.56 -6.78 3.06
N LYS A 109 1.85 -6.41 3.08
CA LYS A 109 2.94 -7.31 2.68
C LYS A 109 2.97 -8.59 3.52
N GLY A 110 2.71 -8.48 4.83
CA GLY A 110 2.61 -9.63 5.73
C GLY A 110 1.44 -10.56 5.38
N MET A 111 0.28 -10.01 5.02
CA MET A 111 -0.85 -10.83 4.56
C MET A 111 -0.51 -11.60 3.28
N ALA A 112 0.20 -10.97 2.34
CA ALA A 112 0.69 -11.65 1.15
C ALA A 112 1.69 -12.77 1.48
N GLU A 113 2.63 -12.52 2.39
CA GLU A 113 3.59 -13.51 2.87
C GLU A 113 2.89 -14.70 3.54
N ASP A 114 1.85 -14.46 4.33
CA ASP A 114 1.04 -15.50 4.98
C ASP A 114 0.28 -16.36 3.96
N ILE A 115 -0.30 -15.75 2.92
CA ILE A 115 -0.93 -16.50 1.82
C ILE A 115 0.12 -17.41 1.18
N ILE A 116 1.26 -16.85 0.77
CA ILE A 116 2.31 -17.58 0.05
C ILE A 116 2.86 -18.74 0.89
N ALA A 117 3.08 -18.53 2.19
CA ALA A 117 3.62 -19.54 3.09
C ALA A 117 2.69 -20.74 3.29
N ASN A 118 1.37 -20.55 3.17
CA ASN A 118 0.38 -21.59 3.45
C ASN A 118 -0.21 -22.26 2.20
N LEU A 119 0.00 -21.69 1.01
CA LEU A 119 -0.60 -22.15 -0.26
C LEU A 119 -0.40 -23.65 -0.53
N GLU A 120 0.80 -24.16 -0.33
CA GLU A 120 1.11 -25.56 -0.67
C GLU A 120 0.48 -26.55 0.31
N SER A 121 0.17 -26.11 1.53
CA SER A 121 -0.48 -26.92 2.56
C SER A 121 -2.00 -27.00 2.43
N ALA A 122 -2.60 -26.09 1.65
CA ALA A 122 -4.03 -26.07 1.41
C ALA A 122 -4.45 -27.07 0.31
N ASP A 123 -5.60 -27.71 0.51
CA ASP A 123 -6.23 -28.60 -0.47
C ASP A 123 -6.91 -27.77 -1.57
N LEU A 124 -6.12 -27.38 -2.56
CA LEU A 124 -6.49 -26.52 -3.68
C LEU A 124 -5.92 -27.08 -4.98
N GLY A 125 -6.64 -26.90 -6.08
CA GLY A 125 -6.11 -27.18 -7.42
C GLY A 125 -4.92 -26.29 -7.76
N ASP A 126 -3.99 -26.81 -8.58
CA ASP A 126 -2.77 -26.09 -8.96
C ASP A 126 -3.05 -24.75 -9.65
N ASP A 127 -4.14 -24.67 -10.41
CA ASP A 127 -4.64 -23.47 -11.07
C ASP A 127 -5.12 -22.40 -10.07
N THR A 128 -5.82 -22.82 -9.02
CA THR A 128 -6.28 -21.95 -7.93
C THR A 128 -5.09 -21.47 -7.11
N LYS A 129 -4.13 -22.36 -6.81
CA LYS A 129 -2.88 -22.00 -6.14
C LYS A 129 -2.07 -21.01 -6.97
N ALA A 130 -2.01 -21.17 -8.29
CA ALA A 130 -1.32 -20.25 -9.19
C ALA A 130 -1.94 -18.85 -9.17
N GLY A 131 -3.27 -18.75 -9.24
CA GLY A 131 -3.98 -17.47 -9.11
C GLY A 131 -3.70 -16.78 -7.78
N LEU A 132 -3.88 -17.48 -6.65
CA LEU A 132 -3.63 -16.92 -5.32
C LEU A 132 -2.15 -16.53 -5.11
N PHE A 133 -1.21 -17.35 -5.58
CA PHE A 133 0.23 -17.06 -5.52
C PHE A 133 0.56 -15.77 -6.27
N ALA A 134 0.01 -15.62 -7.48
CA ALA A 134 0.24 -14.46 -8.32
C ALA A 134 -0.41 -13.19 -7.75
N THR A 135 -1.63 -13.27 -7.23
CA THR A 135 -2.28 -12.13 -6.55
C THR A 135 -1.51 -11.71 -5.30
N ALA A 136 -1.13 -12.66 -4.43
CA ALA A 136 -0.34 -12.34 -3.24
C ALA A 136 0.99 -11.68 -3.60
N ASN A 137 1.74 -12.23 -4.58
CA ASN A 137 2.99 -11.63 -5.02
C ASN A 137 2.82 -10.29 -5.73
N LEU A 138 1.70 -10.05 -6.43
CA LEU A 138 1.39 -8.74 -7.01
C LEU A 138 1.33 -7.68 -5.90
N TYR A 139 0.54 -7.91 -4.85
CA TYR A 139 0.44 -6.98 -3.72
C TYR A 139 1.73 -6.89 -2.90
N ARG A 140 2.46 -8.00 -2.74
CA ARG A 140 3.80 -7.99 -2.12
C ARG A 140 4.77 -7.10 -2.91
N ALA A 141 4.80 -7.23 -4.24
CA ALA A 141 5.62 -6.40 -5.11
C ALA A 141 5.21 -4.92 -5.05
N MET A 142 3.91 -4.64 -5.03
CA MET A 142 3.36 -3.28 -4.84
C MET A 142 3.86 -2.63 -3.55
N CYS A 143 3.78 -3.37 -2.43
CA CYS A 143 4.29 -2.91 -1.14
C CYS A 143 5.80 -2.72 -1.14
N LEU A 144 6.58 -3.64 -1.73
CA LEU A 144 8.03 -3.48 -1.87
C LEU A 144 8.38 -2.23 -2.68
N GLY A 145 7.63 -1.96 -3.76
CA GLY A 145 7.82 -0.76 -4.58
C GLY A 145 7.52 0.54 -3.84
N ILE A 146 6.49 0.58 -2.99
CA ILE A 146 6.23 1.73 -2.10
C ILE A 146 7.42 1.92 -1.16
N LEU A 147 7.80 0.86 -0.43
CA LEU A 147 8.90 0.92 0.54
C LEU A 147 10.23 1.35 -0.10
N ALA A 148 10.53 0.86 -1.31
CA ALA A 148 11.77 1.17 -2.02
C ALA A 148 11.83 2.59 -2.61
N GLN A 149 10.68 3.23 -2.82
CA GLN A 149 10.63 4.64 -3.20
C GLN A 149 10.84 5.54 -1.97
N ASP A 150 10.21 5.17 -0.86
CA ASP A 150 10.19 6.00 0.36
C ASP A 150 11.45 5.85 1.24
N TRP A 151 12.08 4.66 1.28
CA TRP A 151 13.25 4.38 2.13
C TRP A 151 14.47 3.88 1.34
N GLU A 152 15.67 4.19 1.83
CA GLU A 152 16.94 3.68 1.26
C GLU A 152 17.22 2.21 1.59
N GLN A 153 16.69 1.75 2.71
CA GLN A 153 16.83 0.39 3.21
C GLN A 153 15.44 -0.15 3.51
N VAL A 154 15.15 -1.36 3.05
CA VAL A 154 13.82 -1.98 3.07
C VAL A 154 13.93 -3.39 3.62
N ALA A 155 13.03 -3.75 4.53
CA ALA A 155 12.84 -5.13 4.93
C ALA A 155 12.05 -5.87 3.83
N ILE A 156 12.77 -6.67 3.04
CA ILE A 156 12.22 -7.44 1.90
C ILE A 156 11.23 -8.52 2.37
N LEU A 157 11.54 -9.13 3.51
CA LEU A 157 10.68 -10.06 4.23
C LEU A 157 10.35 -9.47 5.59
N ASN A 158 9.11 -9.63 6.04
CA ASN A 158 8.81 -9.34 7.44
C ASN A 158 9.42 -10.41 8.35
N ASP A 159 9.68 -10.00 9.58
CA ASP A 159 10.05 -10.89 10.68
C ASP A 159 9.14 -10.57 11.85
N ARG A 160 8.34 -11.55 12.29
CA ARG A 160 7.36 -11.38 13.36
C ARG A 160 8.02 -11.16 14.73
N ASP A 161 9.28 -11.53 14.89
CA ASP A 161 10.07 -11.29 16.11
C ASP A 161 10.76 -9.91 16.11
N GLY A 162 10.53 -9.10 15.07
CA GLY A 162 11.09 -7.76 14.94
C GLY A 162 12.56 -7.72 14.50
N ASN A 163 13.10 -8.84 14.00
CA ASN A 163 14.51 -8.98 13.59
C ASN A 163 14.71 -8.90 12.07
N ALA A 164 13.80 -8.23 11.36
CA ALA A 164 13.81 -8.15 9.90
C ALA A 164 15.12 -7.55 9.39
N THR A 165 15.73 -8.19 8.40
CA THR A 165 16.94 -7.67 7.75
C THR A 165 16.57 -6.59 6.75
N PHE A 166 17.15 -5.40 6.92
CA PHE A 166 17.00 -4.30 6.00
C PHE A 166 18.05 -4.39 4.89
N SER A 167 17.60 -4.32 3.65
CA SER A 167 18.43 -4.42 2.43
C SER A 167 18.31 -3.13 1.61
N PRO A 168 19.31 -2.78 0.77
CA PRO A 168 19.22 -1.65 -0.14
C PRO A 168 17.93 -1.62 -0.97
N ARG A 169 17.37 -0.43 -1.21
CA ARG A 169 16.14 -0.23 -1.99
C ARG A 169 16.16 -0.92 -3.37
N MET A 170 17.34 -0.99 -3.99
CA MET A 170 17.50 -1.66 -5.29
C MET A 170 17.29 -3.17 -5.20
N ASP A 171 17.66 -3.80 -4.07
CA ASP A 171 17.42 -5.22 -3.85
C ASP A 171 15.92 -5.50 -3.67
N ALA A 172 15.18 -4.57 -3.07
CA ALA A 172 13.72 -4.65 -2.98
C ALA A 172 13.04 -4.54 -4.36
N PHE A 173 13.51 -3.65 -5.25
CA PHE A 173 13.02 -3.62 -6.64
C PHE A 173 13.35 -4.90 -7.39
N ASN A 174 14.56 -5.45 -7.23
CA ASN A 174 14.96 -6.70 -7.86
C ASN A 174 14.12 -7.90 -7.36
N GLU A 175 13.80 -7.95 -6.06
CA GLU A 175 12.88 -8.95 -5.52
C GLU A 175 11.47 -8.78 -6.13
N ALA A 176 10.94 -7.56 -6.18
CA ALA A 176 9.63 -7.29 -6.77
C ALA A 176 9.57 -7.78 -8.23
N ILE A 177 10.60 -7.51 -9.03
CA ILE A 177 10.74 -8.02 -10.41
C ILE A 177 10.74 -9.56 -10.44
N SER A 178 11.56 -10.18 -9.57
CA SER A 178 11.71 -11.64 -9.50
C SER A 178 10.37 -12.33 -9.22
N ILE A 179 9.63 -11.87 -8.20
CA ILE A 179 8.37 -12.49 -7.82
C ILE A 179 7.24 -12.24 -8.82
N LEU A 180 7.27 -11.11 -9.54
CA LEU A 180 6.33 -10.85 -10.63
C LEU A 180 6.59 -11.79 -11.82
N LYS A 181 7.86 -12.02 -12.20
CA LYS A 181 8.21 -13.00 -13.25
C LYS A 181 7.79 -14.42 -12.86
N ALA A 182 8.10 -14.84 -11.64
CA ALA A 182 7.68 -16.14 -11.13
C ALA A 182 6.15 -16.32 -11.12
N SER A 183 5.42 -15.27 -10.77
CA SER A 183 3.95 -15.25 -10.82
C SER A 183 3.41 -15.39 -12.24
N ILE A 184 3.96 -14.66 -13.20
CA ILE A 184 3.60 -14.75 -14.62
C ILE A 184 3.84 -16.16 -15.15
N ASP A 185 5.01 -16.74 -14.86
CA ASP A 185 5.37 -18.10 -15.29
C ASP A 185 4.42 -19.15 -14.70
N ARG A 186 4.10 -19.04 -13.40
CA ARG A 186 3.18 -19.96 -12.72
C ARG A 186 1.77 -19.88 -13.29
N VAL A 187 1.25 -18.68 -13.53
CA VAL A 187 -0.10 -18.47 -14.14
C VAL A 187 -0.14 -18.95 -15.59
N ASN A 188 0.94 -18.76 -16.36
CA ASN A 188 1.01 -19.26 -17.72
C ASN A 188 1.03 -20.79 -17.78
N SER A 189 1.73 -21.43 -16.83
CA SER A 189 1.91 -22.89 -16.78
C SER A 189 0.68 -23.63 -16.25
N ALA A 190 0.10 -23.16 -15.13
CA ALA A 190 -1.02 -23.84 -14.47
C ALA A 190 -2.39 -23.32 -14.89
N GLY A 191 -2.47 -22.09 -15.42
CA GLY A 191 -3.74 -21.37 -15.60
C GLY A 191 -4.27 -20.79 -14.29
N VAL A 192 -5.54 -20.39 -14.31
CA VAL A 192 -6.33 -20.03 -13.12
C VAL A 192 -7.67 -20.76 -13.21
N SER A 193 -8.22 -21.18 -12.08
CA SER A 193 -9.52 -21.87 -12.05
C SER A 193 -10.66 -20.88 -12.32
N ASP A 194 -11.79 -21.39 -12.80
CA ASP A 194 -13.03 -20.61 -12.95
C ASP A 194 -13.49 -19.99 -11.61
N GLU A 195 -13.27 -20.72 -10.52
CA GLU A 195 -13.63 -20.26 -9.19
C GLU A 195 -12.75 -19.11 -8.70
N PHE A 196 -11.44 -19.17 -8.95
CA PHE A 196 -10.55 -18.05 -8.71
C PHE A 196 -10.98 -16.85 -9.58
N ALA A 197 -11.23 -17.09 -10.88
CA ALA A 197 -11.59 -16.04 -11.81
C ALA A 197 -12.89 -15.32 -11.43
N ALA A 198 -13.88 -16.07 -10.92
CA ALA A 198 -15.14 -15.53 -10.45
C ALA A 198 -15.01 -14.74 -9.13
N SER A 199 -14.03 -15.08 -8.29
CA SER A 199 -13.84 -14.46 -6.97
C SER A 199 -12.93 -13.24 -7.00
N PHE A 200 -11.96 -13.21 -7.92
CA PHE A 200 -10.94 -12.17 -7.99
C PHE A 200 -10.89 -11.53 -9.37
N MET A 201 -10.29 -12.23 -10.34
CA MET A 201 -10.13 -11.72 -11.70
C MET A 201 -9.76 -12.83 -12.68
N PRO A 202 -10.15 -12.71 -13.95
CA PRO A 202 -9.76 -13.66 -14.99
C PRO A 202 -8.25 -13.64 -15.24
N LYS A 203 -7.74 -14.71 -15.87
CA LYS A 203 -6.31 -14.91 -16.15
C LYS A 203 -5.69 -13.71 -16.87
N GLU A 204 -6.38 -13.19 -17.88
CA GLU A 204 -5.90 -12.13 -18.75
C GLU A 204 -5.71 -10.83 -17.96
N GLU A 205 -6.66 -10.51 -17.08
CA GLU A 205 -6.56 -9.35 -16.18
C GLU A 205 -5.41 -9.49 -15.20
N LEU A 206 -5.25 -10.66 -14.57
CA LEU A 206 -4.13 -10.92 -13.65
C LEU A 206 -2.79 -10.75 -14.35
N LEU A 207 -2.62 -11.36 -15.53
CA LEU A 207 -1.40 -11.22 -16.34
C LEU A 207 -1.17 -9.77 -16.76
N ASN A 208 -2.22 -9.02 -17.08
CA ASN A 208 -2.10 -7.62 -17.45
C ASN A 208 -1.58 -6.76 -16.28
N LYS A 209 -2.17 -6.95 -15.09
CA LYS A 209 -1.76 -6.27 -13.86
C LYS A 209 -0.31 -6.60 -13.48
N LEU A 210 0.08 -7.88 -13.57
CA LEU A 210 1.44 -8.34 -13.32
C LEU A 210 2.45 -7.68 -14.29
N ASN A 211 2.15 -7.66 -15.59
CA ASN A 211 3.03 -7.04 -16.59
C ASN A 211 3.12 -5.51 -16.43
N ALA A 212 2.04 -4.84 -16.05
CA ALA A 212 2.05 -3.39 -15.80
C ALA A 212 3.00 -3.02 -14.64
N TYR A 213 2.95 -3.76 -13.54
CA TYR A 213 3.86 -3.55 -12.41
C TYR A 213 5.29 -4.03 -12.70
N LEU A 214 5.45 -5.11 -13.48
CA LEU A 214 6.76 -5.56 -13.92
C LEU A 214 7.44 -4.48 -14.76
N ALA A 215 6.73 -3.89 -15.72
CA ALA A 215 7.26 -2.80 -16.53
C ALA A 215 7.70 -1.60 -15.67
N ARG A 216 6.88 -1.23 -14.68
CA ARG A 216 7.20 -0.15 -13.73
C ARG A 216 8.48 -0.42 -12.94
N TYR A 217 8.62 -1.62 -12.36
CA TYR A 217 9.78 -1.91 -11.52
C TYR A 217 11.05 -2.19 -12.31
N GLU A 218 10.96 -2.79 -13.49
CA GLU A 218 12.09 -2.89 -14.41
C GLU A 218 12.60 -1.48 -14.78
N LEU A 219 11.70 -0.51 -15.00
CA LEU A 219 12.08 0.88 -15.25
C LEU A 219 12.79 1.51 -14.04
N PHE A 220 12.25 1.33 -12.83
CA PHE A 220 12.84 1.86 -11.60
C PHE A 220 14.20 1.23 -11.27
N ALA A 221 14.40 -0.03 -11.64
CA ALA A 221 15.68 -0.73 -11.53
C ALA A 221 16.68 -0.37 -12.65
N GLY A 222 16.27 0.47 -13.63
CA GLY A 222 17.11 0.84 -14.77
C GLY A 222 17.23 -0.21 -15.87
N ASN A 223 16.44 -1.29 -15.82
CA ASN A 223 16.37 -2.30 -16.87
C ASN A 223 15.36 -1.89 -17.96
N TYR A 224 15.78 -0.95 -18.81
CA TYR A 224 14.91 -0.37 -19.83
C TYR A 224 14.37 -1.40 -20.83
N GLN A 225 15.15 -2.40 -21.21
CA GLN A 225 14.68 -3.44 -22.14
C GLN A 225 13.64 -4.33 -21.46
N GLY A 226 13.87 -4.76 -20.22
CA GLY A 226 12.86 -5.51 -19.45
C GLY A 226 11.57 -4.73 -19.27
N ALA A 227 11.65 -3.42 -19.06
CA ALA A 227 10.49 -2.54 -18.96
C ALA A 227 9.69 -2.49 -20.27
N ILE A 228 10.37 -2.34 -21.41
CA ILE A 228 9.76 -2.35 -22.74
C ILE A 228 9.09 -3.70 -23.03
N ASP A 229 9.78 -4.80 -22.74
CA ASP A 229 9.27 -6.16 -22.99
C ASP A 229 8.01 -6.43 -22.18
N ALA A 230 8.01 -6.09 -20.88
CA ALA A 230 6.83 -6.21 -20.03
C ALA A 230 5.68 -5.29 -20.49
N ALA A 231 5.98 -4.03 -20.84
CA ALA A 231 4.98 -3.07 -21.31
C ALA A 231 4.32 -3.48 -22.64
N ASN A 232 5.02 -4.23 -23.50
CA ASN A 232 4.46 -4.78 -24.73
C ASN A 232 3.46 -5.92 -24.48
N ASN A 233 3.52 -6.56 -23.31
CA ASN A 233 2.57 -7.58 -22.90
C ASN A 233 1.33 -7.01 -22.18
N VAL A 234 1.26 -5.69 -22.01
CA VAL A 234 0.10 -5.00 -21.42
C VAL A 234 -0.91 -4.64 -22.52
N ASP A 235 -2.15 -5.09 -22.36
CA ASP A 235 -3.31 -4.64 -23.13
C ASP A 235 -3.64 -3.18 -22.78
N LYS A 236 -3.31 -2.28 -23.71
CA LYS A 236 -3.52 -0.83 -23.62
C LYS A 236 -4.95 -0.40 -23.97
N THR A 237 -5.87 -1.35 -24.14
CA THR A 237 -7.30 -1.05 -24.35
C THR A 237 -8.12 -1.20 -23.06
N LYS A 238 -7.48 -1.63 -21.96
CA LYS A 238 -8.13 -1.93 -20.68
C LYS A 238 -7.56 -1.07 -19.57
N GLY A 239 -8.45 -0.39 -18.84
CA GLY A 239 -8.14 0.18 -17.53
C GLY A 239 -8.57 -0.77 -16.41
N TYR A 240 -7.80 -0.81 -15.34
CA TYR A 240 -8.13 -1.53 -14.11
C TYR A 240 -8.13 -0.56 -12.95
N PHE A 241 -9.03 -0.77 -12.00
CA PHE A 241 -9.29 0.19 -10.93
C PHE A 241 -9.46 -0.52 -9.60
N PHE A 242 -9.06 0.16 -8.53
CA PHE A 242 -9.53 -0.12 -7.19
C PHE A 242 -10.93 0.47 -7.05
N SER A 243 -11.85 -0.35 -6.55
CA SER A 243 -13.24 0.04 -6.34
C SER A 243 -13.49 0.34 -4.86
N TYR A 244 -14.43 1.25 -4.62
CA TYR A 244 -14.77 1.76 -3.30
C TYR A 244 -16.28 1.80 -3.13
N ASP A 245 -16.73 1.94 -1.88
CA ASP A 245 -18.14 2.08 -1.53
C ASP A 245 -18.28 3.05 -0.34
N THR A 246 -19.50 3.21 0.18
CA THR A 246 -19.77 4.16 1.27
C THR A 246 -19.14 3.78 2.61
N GLU A 247 -18.83 2.49 2.82
CA GLU A 247 -18.14 1.98 4.01
C GLU A 247 -16.62 1.98 3.80
N ASN A 248 -16.18 1.51 2.63
CA ASN A 248 -14.80 1.46 2.19
C ASN A 248 -14.52 2.59 1.22
N LYS A 249 -14.51 3.83 1.73
CA LYS A 249 -14.37 5.03 0.89
C LYS A 249 -13.01 5.12 0.23
N ASN A 250 -12.97 5.82 -0.90
CA ASN A 250 -11.77 6.31 -1.54
C ASN A 250 -10.94 7.14 -0.54
N PRO A 251 -9.69 6.75 -0.26
CA PRO A 251 -8.88 7.42 0.76
C PRO A 251 -8.47 8.85 0.39
N GLU A 252 -8.40 9.19 -0.91
CA GLU A 252 -8.07 10.54 -1.36
C GLU A 252 -9.27 11.47 -1.27
N TYR A 253 -10.48 10.96 -1.54
CA TYR A 253 -11.72 11.71 -1.30
C TYR A 253 -11.80 12.19 0.16
N VAL A 254 -11.44 11.30 1.11
CA VAL A 254 -11.46 11.62 2.54
C VAL A 254 -10.50 12.76 2.90
N LEU A 255 -9.34 12.85 2.24
CA LEU A 255 -8.31 13.85 2.59
C LEU A 255 -8.42 15.16 1.81
N PHE A 256 -8.86 15.11 0.56
CA PHE A 256 -8.91 16.26 -0.34
C PHE A 256 -10.29 16.91 -0.42
N ILE A 257 -11.37 16.21 -0.04
CA ILE A 257 -12.75 16.66 -0.29
C ILE A 257 -13.65 16.57 0.94
N GLU A 258 -13.64 15.45 1.67
CA GLU A 258 -14.60 15.21 2.77
C GLU A 258 -14.20 15.88 4.09
N ASP A 259 -15.22 16.25 4.88
CA ASP A 259 -15.12 16.75 6.26
C ASP A 259 -14.11 17.90 6.45
N LEU A 260 -12.93 17.56 6.97
CA LEU A 260 -11.81 18.46 7.18
C LEU A 260 -10.78 18.16 6.10
N VAL A 261 -10.87 18.90 5.00
CA VAL A 261 -9.88 18.86 3.92
C VAL A 261 -8.50 19.13 4.51
N GLU A 262 -7.60 18.15 4.41
CA GLU A 262 -6.25 18.20 4.97
C GLU A 262 -5.23 18.70 3.95
N LEU A 263 -5.47 18.39 2.68
CA LEU A 263 -4.55 18.63 1.56
C LEU A 263 -5.28 19.34 0.41
N ALA A 264 -4.54 20.17 -0.30
CA ALA A 264 -4.95 20.73 -1.59
C ALA A 264 -3.83 20.54 -2.62
N PRO A 265 -4.15 20.25 -3.91
CA PRO A 265 -3.14 20.17 -4.94
C PRO A 265 -2.46 21.52 -5.13
N ARG A 266 -1.16 21.51 -5.36
CA ARG A 266 -0.37 22.72 -5.64
C ARG A 266 -0.57 23.16 -7.08
N ASP A 267 -0.65 24.48 -7.32
CA ASP A 267 -0.66 25.04 -8.68
C ASP A 267 0.48 24.46 -9.51
N ASN A 268 0.21 24.19 -10.78
CA ASN A 268 1.20 23.70 -11.74
C ASN A 268 1.94 22.43 -11.26
N PHE A 269 1.23 21.52 -10.58
CA PHE A 269 1.80 20.31 -9.96
C PHE A 269 2.89 20.60 -8.92
N GLY A 270 2.91 21.81 -8.36
CA GLY A 270 3.97 22.25 -7.44
C GLY A 270 5.32 22.52 -8.09
N LEU A 271 5.40 22.50 -9.41
CA LEU A 271 6.65 22.75 -10.12
C LEU A 271 7.15 24.19 -9.89
N PRO A 272 8.47 24.38 -9.69
CA PRO A 272 9.05 25.70 -9.54
C PRO A 272 8.98 26.48 -10.87
N ALA A 273 9.03 27.81 -10.81
CA ALA A 273 9.02 28.66 -12.00
C ALA A 273 10.16 28.36 -13.00
N SER A 274 11.24 27.70 -12.57
CA SER A 274 12.33 27.23 -13.43
C SER A 274 11.95 26.00 -14.28
N LEU A 275 10.86 25.32 -13.95
CA LEU A 275 10.29 24.17 -14.67
C LEU A 275 8.82 24.48 -15.01
N PRO A 276 8.57 25.43 -15.93
CA PRO A 276 7.21 25.83 -16.26
C PRO A 276 6.44 24.67 -16.89
N VAL A 277 5.18 24.51 -16.50
CA VAL A 277 4.24 23.57 -17.15
C VAL A 277 3.91 24.09 -18.55
N ASP A 278 3.79 23.18 -19.52
CA ASP A 278 3.29 23.53 -20.85
C ASP A 278 1.86 24.06 -20.72
N ALA A 279 1.57 25.22 -21.29
CA ALA A 279 0.24 25.82 -21.25
C ALA A 279 -0.83 24.93 -21.95
N ASN A 280 -0.42 23.97 -22.78
CA ASN A 280 -1.29 22.99 -23.43
C ASN A 280 -1.31 21.63 -22.72
N ASP A 281 -0.72 21.53 -21.53
CA ASP A 281 -0.78 20.31 -20.74
C ASP A 281 -2.21 20.05 -20.26
N GLY A 282 -2.90 19.15 -20.97
CA GLY A 282 -4.28 18.77 -20.67
C GLY A 282 -4.46 18.15 -19.29
N ARG A 283 -3.38 17.72 -18.62
CA ARG A 283 -3.43 17.20 -17.25
C ARG A 283 -3.85 18.27 -16.25
N LEU A 284 -3.50 19.55 -16.47
CA LEU A 284 -3.89 20.63 -15.57
C LEU A 284 -5.41 20.71 -15.45
N ALA A 285 -6.13 20.85 -16.56
CA ALA A 285 -7.59 20.93 -16.55
C ALA A 285 -8.28 19.60 -16.20
N PHE A 286 -7.57 18.47 -16.35
CA PHE A 286 -8.09 17.18 -15.94
C PHE A 286 -8.05 17.00 -14.42
N TYR A 287 -6.93 17.38 -13.77
CA TYR A 287 -6.76 17.19 -12.34
C TYR A 287 -7.27 18.37 -11.50
N PHE A 288 -7.17 19.59 -12.03
CA PHE A 288 -7.27 20.81 -11.24
C PHE A 288 -8.28 21.82 -11.80
N ALA A 289 -8.96 22.51 -10.90
CA ALA A 289 -9.69 23.73 -11.19
C ALA A 289 -9.02 24.91 -10.47
N PRO A 290 -8.69 26.00 -11.20
CA PRO A 290 -8.04 27.17 -10.62
C PRO A 290 -8.81 27.79 -9.46
N VAL A 291 -8.14 28.05 -8.34
CA VAL A 291 -8.65 28.85 -7.23
C VAL A 291 -7.62 29.87 -6.77
N ASP A 292 -8.06 31.05 -6.32
CA ASP A 292 -7.17 32.08 -5.76
C ASP A 292 -7.06 31.86 -4.25
N THR A 293 -6.33 30.82 -3.85
CA THR A 293 -6.19 30.40 -2.45
C THR A 293 -4.76 29.98 -2.16
N LEU A 294 -4.33 30.20 -0.92
CA LEU A 294 -3.03 29.77 -0.43
C LEU A 294 -3.21 28.67 0.63
N SER A 295 -2.26 27.73 0.65
CA SER A 295 -2.09 26.79 1.76
C SER A 295 -1.68 27.52 3.03
N LEU A 296 -1.63 26.81 4.17
CA LEU A 296 -1.17 27.40 5.44
C LEU A 296 0.29 27.88 5.37
N SER A 297 1.11 27.18 4.58
CA SER A 297 2.50 27.50 4.30
C SER A 297 2.65 28.60 3.23
N GLY A 298 1.55 29.24 2.82
CA GLY A 298 1.54 30.34 1.85
C GLY A 298 1.77 29.90 0.40
N LEU A 299 1.53 28.63 0.09
CA LEU A 299 1.76 28.07 -1.24
C LEU A 299 0.48 28.18 -2.10
N PRO A 300 0.56 28.59 -3.37
CA PRO A 300 -0.60 28.55 -4.27
C PRO A 300 -1.11 27.14 -4.47
N VAL A 301 -2.43 26.97 -4.35
CA VAL A 301 -3.15 25.70 -4.47
C VAL A 301 -4.36 25.81 -5.39
N ASP A 302 -4.66 24.70 -6.05
CA ASP A 302 -5.83 24.51 -6.88
C ASP A 302 -6.91 23.67 -6.15
N ALA A 303 -8.11 23.58 -6.72
CA ALA A 303 -9.10 22.58 -6.32
C ALA A 303 -8.91 21.28 -7.09
N LEU A 304 -8.97 20.14 -6.40
CA LEU A 304 -8.92 18.82 -7.02
C LEU A 304 -10.26 18.48 -7.70
N VAL A 305 -10.24 18.23 -9.00
CA VAL A 305 -11.45 17.92 -9.80
C VAL A 305 -11.36 16.61 -10.59
N ALA A 306 -10.25 15.88 -10.47
CA ALA A 306 -10.08 14.60 -11.13
C ALA A 306 -11.21 13.62 -10.74
N PRO A 307 -11.84 12.94 -11.72
CA PRO A 307 -12.98 12.06 -11.47
C PRO A 307 -12.64 10.88 -10.53
N PHE A 308 -11.36 10.58 -10.34
CA PHE A 308 -10.88 9.51 -9.47
C PHE A 308 -11.00 9.80 -7.98
N PHE A 309 -11.26 11.05 -7.57
CA PHE A 309 -11.15 11.47 -6.16
C PHE A 309 -12.33 12.29 -5.64
N ILE A 310 -13.34 12.58 -6.47
CA ILE A 310 -14.38 13.58 -6.17
C ILE A 310 -15.65 13.00 -5.51
N THR A 311 -15.78 11.68 -5.43
CA THR A 311 -16.88 11.00 -4.70
C THR A 311 -16.31 9.91 -3.77
N PRO A 312 -17.01 9.54 -2.69
CA PRO A 312 -16.50 8.52 -1.76
C PRO A 312 -16.31 7.15 -2.41
N ASP A 313 -17.02 6.85 -3.49
CA ASP A 313 -16.95 5.60 -4.25
C ASP A 313 -16.15 5.73 -5.57
N ALA A 314 -15.52 6.88 -5.82
CA ALA A 314 -14.76 7.12 -7.04
C ALA A 314 -13.61 6.09 -7.17
N PRO A 315 -13.49 5.39 -8.31
CA PRO A 315 -12.44 4.39 -8.47
C PRO A 315 -11.07 5.04 -8.67
N ILE A 316 -10.03 4.46 -8.06
CA ILE A 316 -8.64 4.87 -8.26
C ILE A 316 -8.00 3.93 -9.29
N PRO A 317 -7.38 4.45 -10.37
CA PRO A 317 -6.71 3.60 -11.34
C PRO A 317 -5.61 2.74 -10.71
N PHE A 318 -5.71 1.43 -10.91
CA PHE A 318 -4.58 0.51 -10.79
C PHE A 318 -3.65 0.67 -12.00
N TYR A 319 -4.27 0.72 -13.19
CA TYR A 319 -3.65 0.97 -14.48
C TYR A 319 -4.67 1.65 -15.39
N ASN A 320 -4.28 2.73 -16.06
CA ASN A 320 -5.09 3.40 -17.07
C ASN A 320 -4.19 3.73 -18.28
N PRO A 321 -4.48 3.21 -19.49
CA PRO A 321 -3.68 3.46 -20.70
C PRO A 321 -3.62 4.92 -21.15
#